data_AF-A0A920DYY1-F1
#
_entry.id   AF-A0A920DYY1-F1
#
_cell.length_a   1.000
_cell.length_b   1.000
_cell.length_c   1.000
_cell.angle_alpha   90.00
_cell.angle_beta   90.00
_cell.angle_gamma   90.00
#
_symmetry.space_group_name_H-M   'P 1'
#
loop_
_entity.id
_entity.type
_entity.pdbx_description
1 polymer ?
#
loop_
_entity_poly.entity_id
_entity_poly.type
_entity_poly.pdbx_seq_one_letter_code
_entity_poly.pdbx_strand_id
1 'polypeptide(L)'
;MEVWPMFLGPYLALSDPTFLGSSDASSTILADWIYTARNLAVGFAFILAYYLKSAPMLFILIFVRLFTDLIDGPAFWFFREQVSEVAFITIFLLGYYIPAAIALRYLWKQMTH
;
A
#
# COMPACT_ATOMS: atom_id res chain seq x y z
N MET A 1 10.50 -2.27 9.05
CA MET A 1 9.81 -3.34 8.29
C MET A 1 8.68 -2.71 7.48
N GLU A 2 8.98 -1.98 6.40
CA GLU A 2 7.96 -1.22 5.63
C GLU A 2 7.29 -2.04 4.51
N VAL A 3 7.78 -3.24 4.21
CA VAL A 3 7.27 -4.07 3.10
C VAL A 3 6.06 -4.92 3.52
N TRP A 4 5.87 -5.14 4.83
CA TRP A 4 4.82 -6.02 5.37
C TRP A 4 3.39 -5.63 4.95
N PRO A 5 2.99 -4.34 4.98
CA PRO A 5 1.66 -3.92 4.54
C PRO A 5 1.36 -4.30 3.08
N MET A 6 2.38 -4.36 2.21
CA MET A 6 2.25 -4.68 0.79
C MET A 6 1.93 -6.14 0.50
N PHE A 7 2.06 -7.03 1.50
CA PHE A 7 1.72 -8.44 1.38
C PHE A 7 0.41 -8.79 2.10
N LEU A 8 0.06 -8.07 3.16
CA LEU A 8 -1.17 -8.31 3.93
C LEU A 8 -2.43 -7.93 3.15
N GLY A 9 -2.45 -6.78 2.48
CA GLY A 9 -3.60 -6.38 1.64
C GLY A 9 -3.91 -7.38 0.53
N PRO A 10 -2.92 -7.80 -0.29
CA PRO A 10 -3.10 -8.85 -1.31
C PRO A 10 -3.55 -10.19 -0.76
N TYR A 11 -2.97 -10.62 0.37
CA TYR A 11 -3.38 -11.87 1.00
C TYR A 11 -4.87 -11.83 1.37
N LEU A 12 -5.31 -10.75 2.01
CA LEU A 12 -6.72 -10.56 2.36
C LEU A 12 -7.62 -10.49 1.13
N ALA A 13 -7.21 -9.75 0.09
CA ALA A 13 -7.93 -9.65 -1.19
C ALA A 13 -8.13 -11.00 -1.89
N LEU A 14 -7.13 -11.89 -1.82
CA LEU A 14 -7.23 -13.22 -2.42
C LEU A 14 -7.97 -14.22 -1.54
N SER A 15 -7.90 -14.07 -0.22
CA SER A 15 -8.55 -14.97 0.74
C SER A 15 -10.03 -14.64 0.99
N ASP A 16 -10.42 -13.39 0.77
CA ASP A 16 -11.77 -12.88 1.00
C ASP A 16 -12.20 -11.98 -0.16
N PRO A 17 -13.07 -12.44 -1.08
CA PRO A 17 -13.54 -11.66 -2.22
C PRO A 17 -14.42 -10.46 -1.84
N THR A 18 -14.80 -10.33 -0.56
CA THR A 18 -15.49 -9.14 -0.02
C THR A 18 -14.49 -8.07 0.48
N PHE A 19 -13.19 -8.32 0.34
CA PHE A 19 -12.16 -7.39 0.77
C PHE A 19 -12.14 -6.08 -0.04
N LEU A 20 -12.50 -6.08 -1.33
CA LEU A 20 -12.66 -4.84 -2.11
C LEU A 20 -14.11 -4.54 -2.53
N GLY A 21 -15.11 -5.37 -2.17
CA GLY A 21 -16.52 -5.15 -2.55
C GLY A 21 -17.54 -5.77 -1.58
N SER A 22 -18.84 -5.67 -1.90
CA SER A 22 -19.93 -6.20 -1.07
C SER A 22 -20.21 -7.68 -1.34
N SER A 23 -20.95 -8.35 -0.44
CA SER A 23 -21.23 -9.80 -0.49
C SER A 23 -21.95 -10.30 -1.75
N ASP A 24 -22.52 -9.40 -2.56
CA ASP A 24 -23.23 -9.71 -3.81
C ASP A 24 -22.39 -9.48 -5.07
N ALA A 25 -21.14 -9.02 -4.93
CA ALA A 25 -20.33 -8.64 -6.07
C ALA A 25 -19.64 -9.84 -6.73
N SER A 26 -20.32 -10.53 -7.64
CA SER A 26 -19.73 -11.55 -8.53
C SER A 26 -18.67 -10.99 -9.50
N SER A 27 -18.45 -9.67 -9.51
CA SER A 27 -17.59 -8.91 -10.43
C SER A 27 -16.32 -8.31 -9.81
N THR A 28 -16.00 -8.57 -8.53
CA THR A 28 -14.82 -8.00 -7.85
C THR A 28 -13.50 -8.70 -8.17
N ILE A 29 -13.53 -9.92 -8.73
CA ILE A 29 -12.33 -10.73 -9.02
C ILE A 29 -11.25 -9.93 -9.74
N LEU A 30 -11.59 -9.20 -10.81
CA LEU A 30 -10.57 -8.46 -11.58
C LEU A 30 -9.96 -7.31 -10.76
N ALA A 31 -10.76 -6.59 -9.97
CA ALA A 31 -10.27 -5.51 -9.11
C ALA A 31 -9.36 -6.05 -8.00
N ASP A 32 -9.74 -7.17 -7.38
CA ASP A 32 -8.95 -7.88 -6.36
C ASP A 32 -7.60 -8.33 -6.92
N TRP A 33 -7.59 -8.90 -8.13
CA TRP A 33 -6.36 -9.31 -8.81
C TRP A 33 -5.47 -8.11 -9.19
N ILE A 34 -6.04 -7.01 -9.69
CA ILE A 34 -5.27 -5.80 -10.03
C ILE A 34 -4.66 -5.19 -8.77
N TYR A 35 -5.44 -5.07 -7.69
CA TYR A 35 -4.95 -4.59 -6.40
C TYR A 35 -3.83 -5.48 -5.87
N THR A 36 -4.04 -6.79 -5.88
CA THR A 36 -3.05 -7.80 -5.46
C THR A 36 -1.77 -7.66 -6.27
N ALA A 37 -1.86 -7.65 -7.61
CA ALA A 37 -0.73 -7.55 -8.50
C ALA A 37 0.07 -6.26 -8.29
N ARG A 38 -0.61 -5.11 -8.15
CA ARG A 38 0.04 -3.81 -7.90
C ARG A 38 0.82 -3.82 -6.59
N ASN A 39 0.20 -4.29 -5.51
CA ASN A 39 0.81 -4.31 -4.18
C ASN A 39 2.00 -5.30 -4.12
N LEU A 40 1.87 -6.49 -4.71
CA LEU A 40 2.97 -7.45 -4.80
C LEU A 40 4.13 -6.92 -5.67
N ALA A 41 3.84 -6.32 -6.83
CA ALA A 41 4.86 -5.76 -7.70
C ALA A 41 5.70 -4.69 -6.98
N VAL A 42 5.05 -3.80 -6.23
CA VAL A 42 5.75 -2.81 -5.41
C VAL A 42 6.55 -3.49 -4.29
N GLY A 43 5.96 -4.47 -3.58
CA GLY A 43 6.66 -5.24 -2.54
C GLY A 43 7.94 -5.92 -3.04
N PHE A 44 7.90 -6.53 -4.23
CA PHE A 44 9.09 -7.10 -4.86
C PHE A 44 10.11 -6.03 -5.26
N ALA A 45 9.66 -4.88 -5.77
CA ALA A 45 10.55 -3.77 -6.09
C ALA A 45 11.28 -3.25 -4.83
N PHE A 46 10.60 -3.19 -3.69
CA PHE A 46 11.20 -2.83 -2.40
C PHE A 46 12.26 -3.83 -1.96
N ILE A 47 11.96 -5.14 -2.04
CA ILE A 47 12.92 -6.20 -1.73
C ILE A 47 14.16 -6.06 -2.63
N LEU A 48 13.96 -5.88 -3.93
CA LEU A 48 15.05 -5.71 -4.90
C LEU A 48 15.88 -4.46 -4.59
N ALA A 49 15.25 -3.32 -4.37
CA ALA A 49 15.93 -2.06 -4.06
C ALA A 49 16.76 -2.16 -2.76
N TYR A 50 16.24 -2.87 -1.76
CA TYR A 50 16.95 -3.17 -0.52
C TYR A 50 18.17 -4.06 -0.77
N TYR A 51 18.02 -5.15 -1.53
CA TYR A 51 19.14 -6.03 -1.89
C TYR A 51 20.23 -5.31 -2.69
N LEU A 52 19.84 -4.42 -3.61
CA LEU A 52 20.75 -3.58 -4.40
C LEU A 52 21.35 -2.44 -3.58
N LYS A 53 20.95 -2.27 -2.31
CA LYS A 53 21.40 -1.19 -1.40
C LYS A 53 21.27 0.21 -2.01
N SER A 54 20.24 0.42 -2.85
CA SER A 54 20.03 1.68 -3.56
C SER A 54 19.07 2.58 -2.80
N ALA A 55 19.62 3.54 -2.04
CA ALA A 55 18.82 4.54 -1.34
C ALA A 55 17.93 5.39 -2.28
N PRO A 56 18.39 5.83 -3.47
CA PRO A 56 17.54 6.55 -4.43
C PRO A 56 16.37 5.71 -4.95
N MET A 57 16.59 4.41 -5.19
CA MET A 57 15.53 3.52 -5.65
C MET A 57 14.48 3.32 -4.56
N LEU A 58 14.90 3.08 -3.31
CA LEU A 58 13.98 3.01 -2.17
C LEU A 58 13.20 4.32 -1.99
N PHE A 59 13.85 5.46 -2.15
CA PHE A 59 13.18 6.77 -2.05
C PHE A 59 12.07 6.92 -3.08
N ILE A 60 12.36 6.64 -4.36
CA ILE A 60 11.37 6.72 -5.44
C ILE A 60 10.22 5.74 -5.18
N LEU A 61 10.52 4.50 -4.74
CA LEU A 61 9.49 3.50 -4.47
C LEU A 61 8.57 3.91 -3.32
N ILE A 62 9.10 4.44 -2.21
CA ILE A 62 8.28 4.95 -1.10
C ILE A 62 7.47 6.16 -1.54
N PHE A 63 8.07 7.04 -2.35
CA PHE A 63 7.39 8.24 -2.85
C PHE A 63 6.19 7.87 -3.72
N VAL A 64 6.39 7.04 -4.75
CA VAL A 64 5.31 6.58 -5.62
C VAL A 64 4.24 5.86 -4.80
N ARG A 65 4.65 5.04 -3.82
CA ARG A 65 3.74 4.30 -2.96
C ARG A 65 2.86 5.22 -2.12
N LEU A 66 3.46 6.23 -1.49
CA LEU A 66 2.74 7.22 -0.70
C LEU A 66 1.66 7.92 -1.55
N PHE A 67 2.00 8.30 -2.79
CA PHE A 67 1.05 8.92 -3.70
C PHE A 67 -0.07 7.97 -4.12
N THR A 68 0.23 6.71 -4.44
CA THR A 68 -0.82 5.74 -4.77
C THR A 68 -1.73 5.48 -3.58
N ASP A 69 -1.19 5.31 -2.37
CA ASP A 69 -1.97 5.08 -1.15
C ASP A 69 -2.82 6.30 -0.77
N LEU A 70 -2.38 7.51 -1.12
CA LEU A 70 -3.15 8.74 -0.94
C LEU A 70 -4.36 8.83 -1.88
N ILE A 71 -4.29 8.21 -3.05
CA ILE A 71 -5.41 8.11 -4.00
C ILE A 71 -6.32 6.93 -3.62
N ASP A 72 -5.74 5.81 -3.20
CA ASP A 72 -6.49 4.61 -2.82
C ASP A 72 -7.33 4.86 -1.57
N GLY A 73 -6.82 5.57 -0.56
CA GLY A 73 -7.54 5.84 0.68
C GLY A 73 -8.94 6.43 0.45
N PRO A 74 -9.06 7.60 -0.21
CA PRO A 74 -10.36 8.16 -0.59
C PRO A 74 -11.20 7.23 -1.46
N ALA A 75 -10.59 6.49 -2.40
CA ALA A 75 -11.34 5.53 -3.21
C ALA A 75 -11.96 4.42 -2.33
N PHE A 76 -11.22 3.87 -1.37
CA PHE A 76 -11.74 2.93 -0.38
C PHE A 76 -12.86 3.53 0.46
N TRP A 77 -12.77 4.82 0.80
CA TRP A 77 -13.80 5.53 1.54
C TRP A 77 -15.10 5.71 0.74
N PHE A 78 -15.00 6.08 -0.54
CA PHE A 78 -16.16 6.38 -1.38
C PHE A 78 -16.86 5.14 -1.94
N PHE A 79 -16.12 4.07 -2.25
CA PHE A 79 -16.67 2.91 -2.96
C PHE A 79 -17.04 1.74 -2.03
N ARG A 80 -16.85 1.85 -0.72
CA ARG A 80 -17.08 0.75 0.22
C ARG A 80 -18.09 1.12 1.30
N GLU A 81 -19.16 0.35 1.37
CA GLU A 81 -20.33 0.64 2.23
C GLU A 81 -20.08 0.45 3.73
N GLN A 82 -18.95 -0.12 4.17
CA GLN A 82 -18.71 -0.49 5.58
C GLN A 82 -17.27 -0.24 6.05
N VAL A 83 -16.71 0.94 5.81
CA VAL A 83 -15.41 1.30 6.40
C VAL A 83 -15.64 2.09 7.68
N SER A 84 -15.33 1.48 8.82
CA SER A 84 -15.26 2.22 10.08
C SER A 84 -14.26 3.38 9.96
N GLU A 85 -14.69 4.61 10.24
CA GLU A 85 -13.84 5.82 10.26
C GLU A 85 -12.55 5.58 11.05
N VAL A 86 -12.67 4.94 12.20
CA VAL A 86 -11.55 4.63 13.08
C VAL A 86 -10.59 3.64 12.43
N ALA A 87 -11.10 2.60 11.79
CA ALA A 87 -10.26 1.62 11.09
C ALA A 87 -9.54 2.26 9.88
N PHE A 88 -10.22 3.11 9.13
CA PHE A 88 -9.64 3.84 8.01
C PHE A 88 -8.47 4.72 8.45
N ILE A 89 -8.69 5.58 9.43
CA ILE A 89 -7.68 6.48 9.98
C ILE A 89 -6.51 5.67 10.54
N THR A 90 -6.79 4.60 11.28
CA THR A 90 -5.74 3.76 11.88
C THR A 90 -4.88 3.11 10.81
N ILE A 91 -5.47 2.50 9.79
CA ILE A 91 -4.72 1.77 8.76
C ILE A 91 -3.97 2.72 7.83
N PHE A 92 -4.63 3.71 7.23
CA PHE A 92 -4.00 4.58 6.24
C PHE A 92 -3.07 5.62 6.87
N LEU A 93 -3.49 6.25 7.97
CA LEU A 93 -2.70 7.31 8.57
C LEU A 93 -1.51 6.75 9.35
N LEU A 94 -1.76 5.80 10.26
CA LEU A 94 -0.72 5.24 11.14
C LEU A 94 0.08 4.12 10.45
N GLY A 95 -0.57 3.32 9.61
CA GLY A 95 0.05 2.17 8.94
C GLY A 95 0.77 2.50 7.64
N TYR A 96 0.37 3.54 6.91
CA TYR A 96 0.96 3.89 5.61
C TYR A 96 1.61 5.27 5.57
N TYR A 97 0.86 6.35 5.85
CA TYR A 97 1.35 7.71 5.59
C TYR A 97 2.48 8.15 6.52
N ILE A 98 2.35 7.92 7.83
CA ILE A 98 3.38 8.31 8.80
C ILE A 98 4.70 7.53 8.58
N PRO A 99 4.70 6.18 8.48
CA PRO A 99 5.92 5.43 8.19
C PRO A 99 6.61 5.90 6.90
N ALA A 100 5.85 6.06 5.82
CA ALA A 100 6.40 6.52 4.53
C ALA A 100 7.03 7.92 4.63
N ALA A 101 6.40 8.86 5.34
CA ALA A 101 6.97 10.19 5.55
C ALA A 101 8.28 10.15 6.36
N ILE A 102 8.35 9.31 7.39
CA ILE A 102 9.56 9.10 8.19
C ILE A 102 10.68 8.50 7.32
N ALA A 103 10.37 7.48 6.54
CA ALA A 103 11.36 6.81 5.69
C ALA A 103 11.85 7.69 4.53
N LEU A 104 10.97 8.46 3.89
CA LEU A 104 11.37 9.46 2.88
C LEU A 104 12.33 10.49 3.48
N ARG A 105 12.01 11.02 4.66
CA ARG A 105 12.89 11.98 5.35
C ARG A 105 14.24 11.36 5.70
N TYR A 106 14.24 10.11 6.14
CA TYR A 106 15.47 9.38 6.48
C TYR A 106 16.35 9.15 5.24
N LEU A 107 15.77 8.62 4.16
CA LEU A 107 16.48 8.37 2.91
C LEU A 107 16.97 9.65 2.25
N TRP A 108 16.17 10.73 2.30
CA TRP A 108 16.60 12.04 1.82
C TRP A 108 17.90 12.48 2.49
N LYS A 109 17.96 12.39 3.83
CA LYS A 109 19.18 12.74 4.58
C LYS A 109 20.38 11.89 4.18
N GLN A 110 20.18 10.61 3.92
CA GLN A 110 21.27 9.72 3.48
C GLN A 110 21.79 10.03 2.08
N MET A 111 20.94 10.54 1.19
CA MET A 111 21.36 10.89 -0.18
C MET A 111 22.03 12.26 -0.27
N THR A 112 21.73 13.17 0.67
CA THR A 112 22.34 14.50 0.75
C THR A 112 23.65 14.54 1.55
N HIS A 113 24.05 13.41 2.16
CA HIS A 113 25.30 13.24 2.90
C HIS A 113 26.30 12.44 2.07
#